data_AF-A0A0P4WEM3-F1
#
_entry.id   AF-A0A0P4WEM3-F1
#
_cell.length_a   1.000
_cell.length_b   1.000
_cell.length_c   1.000
_cell.angle_alpha   90.00
_cell.angle_beta   90.00
_cell.angle_gamma   90.00
#
_symmetry.space_group_name_H-M   'P 1'
#
loop_
_entity.id
_entity.type
_entity.pdbx_description
1 polymer ?
#
loop_
_entity_poly.entity_id
_entity_poly.type
_entity_poly.pdbx_seq_one_letter_code
_entity_poly.pdbx_strand_id
1 'polypeptide(L)'
;MASLSRVMGVVRRCQLARRSLSSTCQRLHYKEEPPYLDAGGPEVPDYTLVNVQIKGYDFTVLEHYSKWIHSTALNMGIDVEDGWATPCEKQHIQIFKPKSSKVETDYYLQIYERNLQLADLPSITAPLFLEVVQAGLPQGVELSVHEHQPEHTEFRYIPDLELRSLYNQLSDLGGPSRK
;
A
#
# COMPACT_ATOMS: atom_id res chain seq x y z
N MET A 1 -55.65 25.76 27.28
CA MET A 1 -56.41 25.09 26.21
C MET A 1 -55.51 24.99 25.00
N ALA A 2 -54.92 23.81 24.78
CA ALA A 2 -55.13 22.98 23.58
C ALA A 2 -54.73 23.72 22.28
N SER A 3 -53.72 23.30 21.52
CA SER A 3 -53.62 21.96 20.93
C SER A 3 -52.24 21.76 20.31
N LEU A 4 -51.60 20.64 20.65
CA LEU A 4 -50.43 20.08 19.98
C LEU A 4 -50.88 19.47 18.64
N SER A 5 -50.57 20.12 17.51
CA SER A 5 -50.76 19.54 16.19
C SER A 5 -49.47 18.86 15.71
N ARG A 6 -49.52 17.54 15.87
CA ARG A 6 -48.58 16.50 15.45
C ARG A 6 -48.36 16.55 13.92
N VAL A 7 -47.17 16.97 13.47
CA VAL A 7 -46.78 16.82 12.06
C VAL A 7 -46.37 15.36 11.83
N MET A 8 -47.30 14.58 11.30
CA MET A 8 -47.04 13.21 10.82
C MET A 8 -46.17 13.29 9.55
N GLY A 9 -44.93 12.83 9.66
CA GLY A 9 -44.08 12.55 8.51
C GLY A 9 -44.71 11.45 7.65
N VAL A 10 -45.06 11.78 6.41
CA VAL A 10 -45.45 10.80 5.41
C VAL A 10 -44.19 10.14 4.88
N VAL A 11 -43.85 8.98 5.44
CA VAL A 11 -42.84 8.08 4.87
C VAL A 11 -43.38 7.57 3.54
N ARG A 12 -42.88 8.13 2.43
CA ARG A 12 -43.07 7.53 1.11
C ARG A 12 -42.29 6.22 1.04
N ARG A 13 -42.97 5.12 1.33
CA ARG A 13 -42.51 3.78 0.93
C ARG A 13 -42.49 3.75 -0.60
N CYS A 14 -41.31 3.93 -1.19
CA CYS A 14 -41.05 3.46 -2.55
C CYS A 14 -41.13 1.93 -2.53
N GLN A 15 -42.31 1.38 -2.78
CA GLN A 15 -42.46 0.00 -3.25
C GLN A 15 -42.05 -0.03 -4.72
N LEU A 16 -40.74 0.07 -4.98
CA LEU A 16 -40.23 -0.30 -6.29
C LEU A 16 -40.28 -1.82 -6.37
N ALA A 17 -41.20 -2.27 -7.22
CA ALA A 17 -41.49 -3.65 -7.51
C ALA A 17 -40.21 -4.47 -7.67
N ARG A 18 -40.11 -5.55 -6.90
CA ARG A 18 -39.19 -6.65 -7.18
C ARG A 18 -39.54 -7.22 -8.55
N ARG A 19 -38.88 -6.72 -9.58
CA ARG A 19 -38.81 -7.42 -10.86
C ARG A 19 -37.93 -8.64 -10.64
N SER A 20 -38.58 -9.74 -10.27
CA SER A 20 -38.04 -11.08 -10.47
C SER A 20 -37.79 -11.23 -11.97
N LEU A 21 -36.55 -11.01 -12.39
CA LEU A 21 -36.09 -11.46 -13.69
C LEU A 21 -35.75 -12.94 -13.54
N SER A 22 -36.74 -13.74 -13.90
CA SER A 22 -36.64 -15.15 -14.21
C SER A 22 -35.40 -15.44 -15.07
N SER A 23 -34.57 -16.36 -14.56
CA SER A 23 -33.79 -17.37 -15.29
C SER A 23 -33.55 -17.08 -16.78
N THR A 24 -32.43 -16.42 -17.09
CA THR A 24 -31.87 -16.46 -18.43
C THR A 24 -30.50 -17.13 -18.37
N CYS A 25 -30.52 -18.42 -18.71
CA CYS A 25 -29.47 -19.16 -19.39
C CYS A 25 -28.05 -18.99 -18.80
N GLN A 26 -27.70 -19.85 -17.85
CA GLN A 26 -26.30 -20.25 -17.71
C GLN A 26 -25.88 -20.85 -19.06
N ARG A 27 -25.24 -20.04 -19.88
CA ARG A 27 -24.54 -20.52 -21.08
C ARG A 27 -23.46 -21.44 -20.52
N LEU A 28 -23.72 -22.74 -20.51
CA LEU A 28 -22.72 -23.77 -20.23
C LEU A 28 -21.61 -23.55 -21.23
N HIS A 29 -20.53 -22.92 -20.78
CA HIS A 29 -19.31 -22.73 -21.55
C HIS A 29 -18.63 -24.11 -21.58
N TYR A 30 -19.14 -24.99 -22.43
CA TYR A 30 -18.50 -26.26 -22.71
C TYR A 30 -17.19 -25.92 -23.44
N LYS A 31 -16.06 -25.98 -22.73
CA LYS A 31 -14.74 -26.01 -23.36
C LYS A 31 -14.70 -27.31 -24.17
N GLU A 32 -14.81 -27.22 -25.48
CA GLU A 32 -14.72 -28.36 -26.42
C GLU A 32 -13.30 -28.95 -26.47
N GLU A 33 -12.34 -28.32 -25.80
CA GLU A 33 -10.94 -28.66 -25.88
C GLU A 33 -10.55 -29.67 -24.79
N PRO A 34 -9.89 -30.78 -25.18
CA PRO A 34 -9.38 -31.75 -24.23
C PRO A 34 -8.40 -31.13 -23.22
N PRO A 35 -8.43 -31.57 -21.94
CA PRO A 35 -7.67 -30.96 -20.83
C PRO A 35 -6.14 -31.01 -20.97
N TYR A 36 -5.61 -31.74 -21.97
CA TYR A 36 -4.17 -31.80 -22.25
C TYR A 36 -3.66 -30.63 -23.10
N LEU A 37 -4.54 -29.84 -23.75
CA LEU A 37 -4.14 -28.66 -24.54
C LEU A 37 -3.82 -27.45 -23.65
N ASP A 38 -4.50 -27.31 -22.51
CA ASP A 38 -4.26 -26.26 -21.51
C ASP A 38 -3.01 -26.53 -20.64
N ALA A 39 -2.51 -27.77 -20.61
CA ALA A 39 -1.43 -28.21 -19.72
C ALA A 39 0.00 -27.88 -20.21
N GLY A 40 0.13 -27.32 -21.42
CA GLY A 40 1.42 -27.04 -22.07
C GLY A 40 1.67 -25.58 -22.40
N GLY A 41 0.84 -24.66 -21.89
CA GLY A 41 1.06 -23.23 -22.05
C GLY A 41 2.34 -22.78 -21.33
N PRO A 42 3.02 -21.73 -21.81
CA PRO A 42 4.12 -21.14 -21.06
C PRO A 42 3.61 -20.67 -19.69
N GLU A 43 4.26 -21.11 -18.62
CA GLU A 43 3.99 -20.64 -17.26
C GLU A 43 4.22 -19.13 -17.22
N VAL A 44 3.21 -18.39 -16.75
CA VAL A 44 3.34 -16.94 -16.57
C VAL A 44 4.31 -16.73 -15.40
N PRO A 45 5.36 -15.91 -15.57
CA PRO A 45 6.25 -15.61 -14.46
C PRO A 45 5.51 -14.74 -13.44
N ASP A 46 5.62 -15.11 -12.17
CA ASP A 46 5.02 -14.39 -11.05
C ASP A 46 6.11 -13.70 -10.24
N TYR A 47 5.85 -12.46 -9.82
CA TYR A 47 6.73 -11.74 -8.90
C TYR A 47 6.39 -12.19 -7.47
N THR A 48 7.38 -12.70 -6.76
CA THR A 48 7.17 -13.33 -5.44
C THR A 48 6.72 -12.32 -4.39
N LEU A 49 7.49 -11.26 -4.18
CA LEU A 49 7.20 -10.22 -3.17
C LEU A 49 7.57 -8.85 -3.71
N VAL A 50 6.57 -7.97 -3.82
CA VAL A 50 6.75 -6.60 -4.30
C VAL A 50 6.23 -5.63 -3.26
N ASN A 51 7.06 -4.65 -2.91
CA ASN A 51 6.70 -3.58 -2.00
C ASN A 51 6.25 -2.34 -2.79
N VAL A 52 5.09 -1.82 -2.43
CA VAL A 52 4.56 -0.53 -2.87
C VAL A 52 4.75 0.47 -1.74
N GLN A 53 5.71 1.37 -1.92
CA GLN A 53 6.05 2.43 -0.98
C GLN A 53 5.37 3.74 -1.36
N ILE A 54 4.73 4.34 -0.38
CA ILE A 54 3.95 5.56 -0.51
C ILE A 54 4.54 6.57 0.47
N LYS A 55 5.05 7.69 -0.01
CA LYS A 55 5.58 8.78 0.80
C LYS A 55 4.78 10.06 0.60
N GLY A 56 4.67 10.88 1.63
CA GLY A 56 3.94 12.14 1.53
C GLY A 56 4.02 12.97 2.79
N TYR A 57 3.72 14.26 2.64
CA TYR A 57 3.78 15.24 3.74
C TYR A 57 2.49 15.32 4.55
N ASP A 58 1.34 15.02 3.93
CA ASP A 58 0.04 14.96 4.61
C ASP A 58 -0.32 13.52 4.94
N PHE A 59 -0.39 13.24 6.23
CA PHE A 59 -0.75 11.94 6.77
C PHE A 59 -2.14 11.46 6.32
N THR A 60 -3.12 12.36 6.23
CA THR A 60 -4.53 12.00 5.99
C THR A 60 -4.75 11.49 4.57
N VAL A 61 -4.17 12.20 3.60
CA VAL A 61 -4.19 11.81 2.18
C VAL A 61 -3.47 10.48 2.00
N LEU A 62 -2.33 10.33 2.66
CA LEU A 62 -1.49 9.15 2.55
C LEU A 62 -2.16 7.88 3.10
N GLU A 63 -2.83 7.98 4.25
CA GLU A 63 -3.60 6.87 4.83
C GLU A 63 -4.79 6.47 3.93
N HIS A 64 -5.52 7.46 3.41
CA HIS A 64 -6.65 7.20 2.53
C HIS A 64 -6.18 6.54 1.22
N TYR A 65 -5.07 6.98 0.68
CA TYR A 65 -4.49 6.43 -0.55
C TYR A 65 -3.96 5.00 -0.35
N SER A 66 -3.27 4.73 0.75
CA SER A 66 -2.83 3.36 1.10
C SER A 66 -4.02 2.41 1.22
N LYS A 67 -5.09 2.82 1.91
CA LYS A 67 -6.34 2.04 1.99
C LYS A 67 -6.98 1.80 0.61
N TRP A 68 -6.95 2.80 -0.26
CA TRP A 68 -7.48 2.68 -1.61
C TRP A 68 -6.68 1.68 -2.44
N ILE A 69 -5.33 1.75 -2.42
CA ILE A 69 -4.45 0.79 -3.11
C ILE A 69 -4.72 -0.64 -2.62
N HIS A 70 -4.78 -0.84 -1.30
CA HIS A 70 -5.08 -2.15 -0.71
C HIS A 70 -6.44 -2.69 -1.20
N SER A 71 -7.46 -1.85 -1.25
CA SER A 71 -8.79 -2.25 -1.74
C SER A 71 -8.77 -2.58 -3.24
N THR A 72 -8.01 -1.82 -4.04
CA THR A 72 -7.84 -2.05 -5.47
C THR A 72 -7.11 -3.37 -5.74
N ALA A 73 -6.07 -3.70 -4.99
CA ALA A 73 -5.35 -4.97 -5.10
C ALA A 73 -6.30 -6.17 -4.88
N LEU A 74 -7.08 -6.14 -3.79
CA LEU A 74 -8.08 -7.17 -3.51
C LEU A 74 -9.15 -7.29 -4.60
N ASN A 75 -9.61 -6.17 -5.15
CA ASN A 75 -10.60 -6.17 -6.23
C ASN A 75 -10.05 -6.72 -7.56
N MET A 76 -8.73 -6.61 -7.77
CA MET A 76 -8.04 -7.18 -8.92
C MET A 76 -7.64 -8.66 -8.72
N GLY A 77 -7.88 -9.22 -7.52
CA GLY A 77 -7.50 -10.59 -7.18
C GLY A 77 -6.00 -10.76 -6.91
N ILE A 78 -5.31 -9.69 -6.49
CA ILE A 78 -3.91 -9.72 -6.06
C ILE A 78 -3.89 -9.89 -4.54
N ASP A 79 -3.06 -10.82 -4.06
CA ASP A 79 -2.92 -11.08 -2.63
C ASP A 79 -1.98 -10.05 -1.96
N VAL A 80 -2.40 -9.57 -0.79
CA VAL A 80 -1.63 -8.61 0.02
C VAL A 80 -1.16 -9.33 1.27
N GLU A 81 0.16 -9.46 1.43
CA GLU A 81 0.80 -10.16 2.57
C GLU A 81 0.74 -9.32 3.84
N ASP A 82 1.29 -8.11 3.78
CA ASP A 82 1.38 -7.20 4.92
C ASP A 82 1.26 -5.74 4.46
N GLY A 83 0.87 -4.87 5.38
CA GLY A 83 0.83 -3.43 5.21
C GLY A 83 1.27 -2.74 6.49
N TRP A 84 2.37 -1.98 6.43
CA TRP A 84 2.94 -1.34 7.62
C TRP A 84 3.20 0.15 7.44
N ALA A 85 3.39 0.79 8.59
CA ALA A 85 3.81 2.17 8.70
C ALA A 85 5.27 2.26 9.09
N THR A 86 6.00 3.10 8.37
CA THR A 86 7.38 3.43 8.68
C THR A 86 7.41 4.64 9.64
N PRO A 87 8.35 4.71 10.59
CA PRO A 87 8.51 5.88 11.45
C PRO A 87 8.67 7.18 10.64
N CYS A 88 8.05 8.26 11.11
CA CYS A 88 8.08 9.55 10.41
C CYS A 88 9.49 10.16 10.41
N GLU A 89 9.96 10.53 9.23
CA GLU A 89 11.22 11.25 9.07
C GLU A 89 11.01 12.76 9.19
N LYS A 90 11.83 13.41 10.02
CA LYS A 90 11.81 14.88 10.18
C LYS A 90 12.98 15.47 9.44
N GLN A 91 12.72 16.09 8.30
CA GLN A 91 13.72 16.84 7.55
C GLN A 91 13.85 18.25 8.14
N HIS A 92 15.09 18.62 8.48
CA HIS A 92 15.40 19.94 9.00
C HIS A 92 15.80 20.86 7.84
N ILE A 93 15.02 21.92 7.62
CA ILE A 93 15.22 22.87 6.53
C ILE A 93 15.55 24.23 7.16
N GLN A 94 16.71 24.76 6.82
CA GLN A 94 17.18 26.06 7.31
C GLN A 94 17.26 27.05 6.15
N ILE A 95 16.64 28.21 6.34
CA ILE A 95 16.74 29.33 5.41
C ILE A 95 17.77 30.30 5.94
N PHE A 96 18.77 30.61 5.11
CA PHE A 96 19.82 31.56 5.43
C PHE A 96 19.47 32.95 4.88
N LYS A 97 19.93 33.98 5.60
CA LYS A 97 19.80 35.36 5.14
C LYS A 97 20.52 35.56 3.80
N PRO A 98 20.00 36.40 2.89
CA PRO A 98 20.65 36.66 1.62
C PRO A 98 22.07 37.17 1.85
N LYS A 99 23.05 36.54 1.20
CA LYS A 99 24.49 36.87 1.30
C LYS A 99 25.08 36.72 2.72
N SER A 100 24.50 35.88 3.57
CA SER A 100 25.05 35.61 4.91
C SER A 100 24.92 34.13 5.27
N SER A 101 25.78 33.63 6.16
CA SER A 101 25.67 32.30 6.76
C SER A 101 24.78 32.27 8.01
N LYS A 102 24.17 33.41 8.37
CA LYS A 102 23.26 33.49 9.51
C LYS A 102 21.91 32.87 9.13
N VAL A 103 21.48 31.90 9.94
CA VAL A 103 20.14 31.30 9.86
C VAL A 103 19.09 32.37 10.12
N GLU A 104 18.07 32.42 9.28
CA GLU A 104 16.92 33.30 9.38
C GLU A 104 15.71 32.57 9.96
N THR A 105 15.43 31.37 9.45
CA THR A 105 14.30 30.56 9.92
C THR A 105 14.58 29.08 9.76
N ASP A 106 14.14 28.31 10.75
CA ASP A 106 14.24 26.85 10.79
C ASP A 106 12.84 26.24 10.72
N TYR A 107 12.68 25.21 9.89
CA TYR A 107 11.46 24.44 9.73
C TYR A 107 11.74 22.94 9.82
N TYR A 108 10.78 22.19 10.31
CA TYR A 108 10.79 20.73 10.29
C TYR A 108 9.69 20.22 9.37
N LEU A 109 10.10 19.60 8.27
CA LEU A 109 9.18 18.96 7.33
C LEU A 109 9.06 17.48 7.70
N GLN A 110 7.83 17.04 7.94
CA GLN A 110 7.53 15.66 8.32
C GLN A 110 7.18 14.87 7.06
N ILE A 111 7.87 13.74 6.86
CA ILE A 111 7.58 12.80 5.79
C ILE A 111 7.00 11.55 6.44
N TYR A 112 5.78 11.21 6.02
CA TYR A 112 5.12 9.97 6.39
C TYR A 112 5.27 8.96 5.28
N GLU A 113 5.35 7.69 5.66
CA GLU A 113 5.53 6.60 4.73
C GLU A 113 4.63 5.41 5.10
N ARG A 114 4.03 4.82 4.08
CA ARG A 114 3.28 3.56 4.16
C ARG A 114 3.74 2.60 3.10
N ASN A 115 3.88 1.36 3.50
CA ASN A 115 4.31 0.28 2.64
C ASN A 115 3.22 -0.79 2.58
N LEU A 116 2.96 -1.30 1.38
CA LEU A 116 2.10 -2.43 1.13
C LEU A 116 2.92 -3.51 0.42
N GLN A 117 2.89 -4.73 0.92
CA GLN A 117 3.58 -5.86 0.34
C GLN A 117 2.58 -6.76 -0.37
N LEU A 118 2.79 -6.93 -1.67
CA LEU A 118 2.00 -7.79 -2.54
C LEU A 118 2.75 -9.13 -2.69
N ALA A 119 2.01 -10.23 -2.57
CA ALA A 119 2.50 -11.57 -2.90
C ALA A 119 2.00 -12.01 -4.26
N ASP A 120 2.78 -12.91 -4.88
CA ASP A 120 2.39 -13.69 -6.05
C ASP A 120 1.73 -12.84 -7.14
N LEU A 121 2.37 -11.71 -7.47
CA LEU A 121 1.85 -10.76 -8.44
C LEU A 121 2.12 -11.29 -9.86
N PRO A 122 1.10 -11.69 -10.63
CA PRO A 122 1.33 -12.24 -11.96
C PRO A 122 1.76 -11.14 -12.93
N SER A 123 2.73 -11.46 -13.80
CA SER A 123 3.33 -10.48 -14.73
C SER A 123 2.32 -9.82 -15.68
N ILE A 124 1.19 -10.47 -15.94
CA ILE A 124 0.13 -9.94 -16.80
C ILE A 124 -0.71 -8.87 -16.08
N THR A 125 -1.01 -9.09 -14.79
CA THR A 125 -1.86 -8.17 -14.00
C THR A 125 -1.05 -7.03 -13.40
N ALA A 126 0.25 -7.24 -13.14
CA ALA A 126 1.17 -6.23 -12.62
C ALA A 126 1.10 -4.86 -13.34
N PRO A 127 1.24 -4.77 -14.68
CA PRO A 127 1.19 -3.49 -15.39
C PRO A 127 -0.19 -2.80 -15.27
N LEU A 128 -1.28 -3.57 -15.31
CA LEU A 128 -2.63 -3.02 -15.15
C LEU A 128 -2.84 -2.44 -13.76
N PHE A 129 -2.37 -3.14 -12.73
CA PHE A 129 -2.41 -2.66 -11.35
C PHE A 129 -1.61 -1.36 -11.20
N LEU A 130 -0.38 -1.31 -11.72
CA LEU A 130 0.46 -0.12 -11.66
C LEU A 130 -0.15 1.07 -12.40
N GLU A 131 -0.77 0.85 -13.56
CA GLU A 131 -1.45 1.91 -14.32
C GLU A 131 -2.64 2.49 -13.53
N VAL A 132 -3.46 1.63 -12.92
CA VAL A 132 -4.58 2.08 -12.09
C VAL A 132 -4.09 2.86 -10.87
N VAL A 133 -3.06 2.36 -10.18
CA VAL A 133 -2.47 3.05 -9.04
C VAL A 133 -1.90 4.40 -9.46
N GLN A 134 -1.14 4.47 -10.56
CA GLN A 134 -0.59 5.72 -11.10
C GLN A 134 -1.69 6.71 -11.47
N ALA A 135 -2.78 6.25 -12.10
CA ALA A 135 -3.91 7.11 -12.46
C ALA A 135 -4.66 7.67 -11.23
N GLY A 136 -4.62 6.94 -10.10
CA GLY A 136 -5.20 7.35 -8.82
C GLY A 136 -4.28 8.17 -7.91
N LEU A 137 -3.04 8.47 -8.33
CA LEU A 137 -2.02 9.10 -7.48
C LEU A 137 -2.42 10.53 -7.09
N PRO A 138 -2.61 10.83 -5.78
CA PRO A 138 -2.96 12.17 -5.32
C PRO A 138 -1.75 13.11 -5.36
N GLN A 139 -2.04 14.42 -5.33
CA GLN A 139 -1.01 15.45 -5.36
C GLN A 139 -0.17 15.44 -4.08
N GLY A 140 1.14 15.62 -4.23
CA GLY A 140 2.07 15.67 -3.09
C GLY A 140 2.35 14.32 -2.43
N VAL A 141 1.95 13.22 -3.09
CA VAL A 141 2.32 11.85 -2.71
C VAL A 141 3.28 11.28 -3.75
N GLU A 142 4.33 10.64 -3.27
CA GLU A 142 5.32 9.93 -4.07
C GLU A 142 5.08 8.42 -3.94
N LEU A 143 5.09 7.72 -5.06
CA LEU A 143 4.91 6.27 -5.15
C LEU A 143 6.20 5.65 -5.68
N SER A 144 6.71 4.63 -5.00
CA SER A 144 7.87 3.86 -5.42
C SER A 144 7.55 2.37 -5.31
N VAL A 145 7.88 1.60 -6.34
CA VAL A 145 7.64 0.15 -6.36
C VAL A 145 8.99 -0.54 -6.51
N HIS A 146 9.27 -1.48 -5.61
CA HIS A 146 10.54 -2.20 -5.57
C HIS A 146 10.34 -3.64 -5.10
N GLU A 147 11.29 -4.51 -5.42
CA GLU A 147 11.32 -5.88 -4.93
C GLU A 147 11.57 -5.90 -3.41
N HIS A 148 10.93 -6.83 -2.71
CA HIS A 148 11.10 -6.93 -1.27
C HIS A 148 12.52 -7.41 -0.90
N GLN A 149 13.23 -6.61 -0.11
CA GLN A 149 14.52 -6.93 0.48
C GLN A 149 14.39 -7.02 2.02
N PRO A 150 15.17 -7.88 2.68
CA PRO A 150 15.12 -8.03 4.14
C PRO A 150 15.43 -6.73 4.88
N GLU A 151 16.23 -5.85 4.27
CA GLU A 151 16.62 -4.55 4.78
C GLU A 151 15.41 -3.63 5.07
N HIS A 152 14.35 -3.72 4.25
CA HIS A 152 13.12 -2.95 4.45
C HIS A 152 12.35 -3.41 5.69
N THR A 153 12.43 -4.70 5.99
CA THR A 153 11.84 -5.29 7.19
C THR A 153 12.67 -4.93 8.43
N GLU A 154 13.99 -4.90 8.31
CA GLU A 154 14.90 -4.50 9.40
C GLU A 154 14.70 -3.04 9.83
N PHE A 155 14.48 -2.12 8.88
CA PHE A 155 14.28 -0.70 9.17
C PHE A 155 13.08 -0.41 10.09
N ARG A 156 12.09 -1.31 10.10
CA ARG A 156 10.93 -1.24 11.00
C ARG A 156 11.32 -1.43 12.47
N TYR A 157 12.36 -2.21 12.75
CA TYR A 157 12.75 -2.58 14.10
C TYR A 157 13.73 -1.57 14.70
N ILE A 158 13.67 -1.42 16.03
CA ILE A 158 14.62 -0.59 16.76
C ILE A 158 15.97 -1.33 16.78
N PRO A 159 17.08 -0.71 16.35
CA PRO A 159 18.38 -1.35 16.35
C PRO A 159 18.86 -1.61 17.78
N ASP A 160 19.42 -2.81 18.01
CA ASP A 160 20.03 -3.18 19.29
C ASP A 160 21.44 -2.57 19.42
N LEU A 161 21.53 -1.51 20.22
CA LEU A 161 22.77 -0.76 20.45
C LEU A 161 23.79 -1.56 21.28
N GLU A 162 23.33 -2.42 22.19
CA GLU A 162 24.21 -3.23 23.04
C GLU A 162 24.88 -4.32 22.22
N LEU A 163 24.09 -5.04 21.41
CA LEU A 163 24.59 -6.03 20.47
C LEU A 163 25.62 -5.41 19.51
N ARG A 164 25.31 -4.24 18.94
CA ARG A 164 26.24 -3.50 18.08
C ARG A 164 27.54 -3.10 18.81
N SER A 165 27.44 -2.68 20.07
CA SER A 165 28.62 -2.36 20.90
C SER A 165 29.50 -3.59 21.13
N LEU A 166 28.89 -4.74 21.46
CA LEU A 166 29.60 -5.99 21.66
C LEU A 166 30.28 -6.48 20.38
N TYR A 167 29.63 -6.34 19.22
CA TYR A 167 30.25 -6.65 17.93
C TYR A 167 31.48 -5.78 17.65
N ASN A 168 31.41 -4.47 17.94
CA ASN A 168 32.55 -3.58 17.79
C ASN A 168 33.70 -3.99 18.72
N GLN A 169 33.41 -4.28 19.99
CA GLN A 169 34.43 -4.77 20.95
C GLN A 169 35.05 -6.08 20.48
N LEU A 170 34.26 -7.03 19.98
CA LEU A 170 34.77 -8.29 19.45
C LEU A 170 35.67 -8.07 18.21
N SER A 171 35.29 -7.15 17.34
CA SER A 171 36.10 -6.75 16.18
C SER A 171 37.45 -6.17 16.61
N ASP A 172 37.45 -5.29 17.60
CA ASP A 172 38.68 -4.68 18.15
C ASP A 172 39.60 -5.73 18.81
N LEU A 173 39.02 -6.80 19.39
CA LEU A 173 39.75 -7.91 20.00
C LEU A 173 40.25 -8.97 18.99
N GLY A 174 40.09 -8.73 17.68
CA GLY A 174 40.62 -9.59 16.62
C GLY A 174 39.61 -10.59 16.02
N GLY A 175 38.33 -10.46 16.36
CA GLY A 175 37.23 -11.23 15.77
C GLY A 175 37.24 -12.72 16.13
N PRO A 176 36.22 -13.48 15.69
CA PRO A 176 36.20 -14.92 15.88
C PRO A 176 37.33 -15.57 15.07
N SER A 177 38.21 -16.31 15.75
CA SER A 177 39.20 -17.17 15.10
C SER A 177 38.46 -18.16 14.19
N ARG A 178 38.63 -18.03 12.86
CA ARG A 178 38.10 -18.99 11.90
C ARG A 178 38.77 -20.33 12.17
N LYS A 179 38.01 -21.31 12.66
CA LYS A 179 38.39 -22.72 12.65
C LYS A 179 38.07 -23.33 11.30
#